data_AF-A0A9D1RMG7-F1
#
_entry.id   AF-A0A9D1RMG7-F1
#
_cell.length_a   1.000
_cell.length_b   1.000
_cell.length_c   1.000
_cell.angle_alpha   90.00
_cell.angle_beta   90.00
_cell.angle_gamma   90.00
#
_symmetry.space_group_name_H-M   'P 1'
#
loop_
_entity.id
_entity.type
_entity.pdbx_description
1 polymer ?
#
loop_
_entity_poly.entity_id
_entity_poly.type
_entity_poly.pdbx_seq_one_letter_code
_entity_poly.pdbx_strand_id
1 'polypeptide(L)'
;MQDDTLGIAQVVFRHDPTSAPQWTYYGINAPMAGSAQKLSEAKFSATRDLQFLSGAENPAMRSYAEWAVEQETNPEGLTHGAGSTPALYVRSLQDEDTNQRLHRQNLAQAYLEGIRATPEIRSSLPSLVPGVEVIVLVTLFPDDLLGDALLNITEQDTVIFCLPDGDSLGFLPVDGSEVWPAEGGPGLLERFGLDEFATVRDLMDADAASDEADDGDSD
;
A
#
# COMPACT_ATOMS: atom_id res chain seq x y z
N MET A 1 -9.05 10.46 32.62
CA MET A 1 -9.42 9.92 31.30
C MET A 1 -8.30 10.31 30.37
N GLN A 2 -7.38 9.37 30.11
CA GLN A 2 -6.45 9.51 29.00
C GLN A 2 -7.27 9.26 27.75
N ASP A 3 -7.26 10.21 26.84
CA ASP A 3 -7.82 10.07 25.51
C ASP A 3 -6.99 9.00 24.79
N ASP A 4 -7.56 7.82 24.53
CA ASP A 4 -7.03 6.79 23.60
C ASP A 4 -7.11 7.32 22.14
N THR A 5 -6.67 8.56 21.91
CA THR A 5 -6.88 9.28 20.64
C THR A 5 -5.97 8.82 19.52
N LEU A 6 -4.88 8.12 19.84
CA LEU A 6 -4.07 7.43 18.87
C LEU A 6 -4.40 5.95 19.03
N GLY A 7 -5.34 5.45 18.21
CA GLY A 7 -5.51 4.01 18.02
C GLY A 7 -4.21 3.35 17.52
N ILE A 8 -4.30 2.18 16.89
CA ILE A 8 -3.10 1.54 16.32
C ILE A 8 -2.44 2.50 15.31
N ALA A 9 -1.20 2.93 15.59
CA ALA A 9 -0.48 3.85 14.73
C ALA A 9 -0.02 3.11 13.47
N GLN A 10 -0.26 3.70 12.31
CA GLN A 10 0.05 3.12 11.02
C GLN A 10 1.29 3.80 10.44
N VAL A 11 2.28 3.00 10.08
CA VAL A 11 3.61 3.51 9.74
C VAL A 11 4.12 2.84 8.49
N VAL A 12 4.48 3.65 7.51
CA VAL A 12 5.13 3.17 6.29
C VAL A 12 6.63 3.32 6.44
N PHE A 13 7.36 2.25 6.13
CA PHE A 13 8.81 2.22 6.03
C PHE A 13 9.18 2.09 4.55
N ARG A 14 9.69 3.15 3.95
CA ARG A 14 10.08 3.18 2.54
C ARG A 14 11.58 2.91 2.40
N HIS A 15 11.89 1.90 1.61
CA HIS A 15 13.25 1.54 1.24
C HIS A 15 13.62 2.12 -0.12
N ASP A 16 14.65 2.96 -0.11
CA ASP A 16 15.34 3.40 -1.32
C ASP A 16 16.83 3.09 -1.18
N PRO A 17 17.33 2.03 -1.86
CA PRO A 17 18.71 1.57 -1.72
C PRO A 17 19.75 2.57 -2.24
N THR A 18 19.38 3.55 -3.06
CA THR A 18 20.31 4.54 -3.61
C THR A 18 20.34 5.85 -2.83
N SER A 19 19.39 6.02 -1.92
CA SER A 19 19.38 7.11 -0.96
C SER A 19 20.31 6.83 0.22
N ALA A 20 20.78 7.90 0.87
CA ALA A 20 21.49 7.83 2.14
C ALA A 20 20.91 8.89 3.08
N PRO A 21 20.16 8.51 4.13
CA PRO A 21 19.89 7.14 4.61
C PRO A 21 18.90 6.32 3.75
N GLN A 22 19.11 5.00 3.65
CA GLN A 22 18.35 4.10 2.76
C GLN A 22 16.88 3.87 3.15
N TRP A 23 16.53 4.10 4.42
CA TRP A 23 15.18 3.90 4.91
C TRP A 23 14.60 5.22 5.39
N THR A 24 13.38 5.52 4.93
CA THR A 24 12.55 6.59 5.49
C THR A 24 11.33 5.97 6.16
N TYR A 25 10.77 6.65 7.15
CA TYR A 25 9.47 6.29 7.71
C TYR A 25 8.60 7.52 7.84
N TYR A 26 7.29 7.31 7.72
CA TYR A 26 6.28 8.33 7.98
C TYR A 26 5.01 7.66 8.53
N GLY A 27 4.34 8.37 9.44
CA GLY A 27 3.05 7.95 9.97
C GLY A 27 1.92 8.30 9.01
N ILE A 28 0.97 7.39 8.85
CA ILE A 28 -0.26 7.60 8.08
C ILE A 28 -1.28 8.38 8.93
N ASN A 29 -1.53 7.91 10.14
CA ASN A 29 -2.45 8.52 11.11
C ASN A 29 -1.72 9.12 12.32
N ALA A 30 -0.41 9.34 12.20
CA ALA A 30 0.44 9.89 13.26
C ALA A 30 1.42 10.93 12.69
N PRO A 31 1.59 12.10 13.34
CA PRO A 31 2.43 13.19 12.84
C PRO A 31 3.92 12.91 13.12
N MET A 32 4.49 11.94 12.43
CA MET A 32 5.90 11.57 12.56
C MET A 32 6.52 11.23 11.22
N ALA A 33 7.81 11.53 11.09
CA ALA A 33 8.61 11.12 9.96
C ALA A 33 10.09 11.12 10.34
N GLY A 34 10.89 10.28 9.69
CA GLY A 34 12.33 10.24 9.89
C GLY A 34 13.03 9.35 8.89
N SER A 35 14.35 9.18 9.08
CA SER A 35 15.17 8.34 8.21
C SER A 35 16.29 7.66 8.99
N ALA A 36 16.72 6.49 8.50
CA ALA A 36 17.77 5.69 9.09
C ALA A 36 18.48 4.82 8.03
N GLN A 37 19.67 4.30 8.36
CA GLN A 37 20.38 3.46 7.40
C GLN A 37 19.84 2.04 7.34
N LYS A 38 19.28 1.53 8.43
CA LYS A 38 18.70 0.18 8.50
C LYS A 38 17.24 0.23 8.89
N LEU A 39 16.47 -0.74 8.40
CA LEU A 39 15.06 -0.91 8.81
C LEU A 39 14.89 -1.02 10.33
N SER A 40 15.78 -1.73 11.02
CA SER A 40 15.71 -1.85 12.48
C SER A 40 15.90 -0.52 13.21
N GLU A 41 16.76 0.36 12.68
CA GLU A 41 16.98 1.70 13.21
C GLU A 41 15.76 2.59 12.94
N ALA A 42 15.20 2.54 11.73
CA ALA A 42 13.98 3.27 11.39
C ALA A 42 12.81 2.86 12.29
N LYS A 43 12.59 1.55 12.49
CA LYS A 43 11.55 1.02 13.41
C LYS A 43 11.76 1.47 14.85
N PHE A 44 13.01 1.45 15.32
CA PHE A 44 13.34 1.92 16.65
C PHE A 44 13.02 3.41 16.81
N SER A 45 13.42 4.25 15.84
CA SER A 45 13.11 5.68 15.85
C SER A 45 11.61 5.96 15.81
N ALA A 46 10.87 5.31 14.90
CA ALA A 46 9.41 5.41 14.82
C ALA A 46 8.72 5.02 16.14
N THR A 47 9.19 3.96 16.80
CA THR A 47 8.65 3.54 18.11
C THR A 47 8.88 4.63 19.17
N ARG A 48 10.05 5.27 19.18
CA ARG A 48 10.34 6.37 20.12
C ARG A 48 9.50 7.60 19.86
N ASP A 49 9.29 7.95 18.59
CA ASP A 49 8.41 9.05 18.21
C ASP A 49 6.97 8.77 18.67
N LEU A 50 6.48 7.54 18.47
CA LEU A 50 5.16 7.13 18.97
C LEU A 50 5.06 7.14 20.50
N GLN A 51 6.10 6.68 21.22
CA GLN A 51 6.13 6.77 22.68
C GLN A 51 6.04 8.22 23.15
N PHE A 52 6.72 9.13 22.45
CA PHE A 52 6.67 10.56 22.74
C PHE A 52 5.29 11.16 22.45
N LEU A 53 4.68 10.81 21.31
CA LEU A 53 3.38 11.34 20.88
C LEU A 53 2.21 10.80 21.72
N SER A 54 2.20 9.51 22.03
CA SER A 54 1.11 8.83 22.74
C SER A 54 1.26 8.87 24.27
N GLY A 55 2.48 9.03 24.78
CA GLY A 55 2.79 8.85 26.20
C GLY A 55 2.73 7.40 26.69
N ALA A 56 2.46 6.43 25.81
CA ALA A 56 2.46 5.01 26.13
C ALA A 56 3.89 4.44 26.14
N GLU A 57 4.20 3.57 27.10
CA GLU A 57 5.49 2.87 27.14
C GLU A 57 5.64 1.89 25.96
N ASN A 58 4.55 1.25 25.56
CA ASN A 58 4.50 0.30 24.46
C ASN A 58 3.36 0.68 23.50
N PRO A 59 3.55 1.68 22.62
CA PRO A 59 2.53 2.08 21.67
C PRO A 59 2.26 0.96 20.65
N ALA A 60 0.99 0.72 20.34
CA ALA A 60 0.61 -0.22 19.28
C ALA A 60 0.94 0.38 17.91
N MET A 61 1.60 -0.40 17.06
CA MET A 61 2.04 0.04 15.74
C MET A 61 1.78 -1.04 14.70
N ARG A 62 1.06 -0.68 13.63
CA ARG A 62 0.94 -1.47 12.40
C ARG A 62 1.93 -0.93 11.38
N SER A 63 2.83 -1.79 10.93
CA SER A 63 3.94 -1.41 10.04
C SER A 63 3.74 -1.93 8.63
N TYR A 64 4.11 -1.12 7.65
CA TYR A 64 4.13 -1.48 6.23
C TYR A 64 5.52 -1.22 5.68
N ALA A 65 6.01 -2.07 4.78
CA ALA A 65 7.23 -1.79 4.04
C ALA A 65 6.92 -1.48 2.58
N GLU A 66 7.60 -0.48 2.03
CA GLU A 66 7.61 -0.16 0.61
C GLU A 66 9.01 -0.37 0.03
N TRP A 67 9.08 -1.00 -1.13
CA TRP A 67 10.31 -1.23 -1.88
C TRP A 67 10.20 -0.64 -3.28
N ALA A 68 11.18 0.16 -3.68
CA ALA A 68 11.25 0.68 -5.05
C ALA A 68 11.38 -0.46 -6.08
N VAL A 69 10.56 -0.42 -7.13
CA VAL A 69 10.51 -1.44 -8.19
C VAL A 69 11.65 -1.26 -9.19
N GLU A 70 12.15 -0.05 -9.39
CA GLU A 70 13.30 0.26 -10.25
C GLU A 70 14.32 1.10 -9.50
N GLN A 71 15.58 0.66 -9.46
CA GLN A 71 16.80 1.50 -9.35
C GLN A 71 18.04 0.68 -9.72
N GLU A 72 18.31 0.49 -11.02
CA GLU A 72 19.66 0.10 -11.48
C GLU A 72 20.23 0.99 -12.60
N THR A 73 19.48 1.96 -13.18
CA THR A 73 19.99 2.73 -14.33
C THR A 73 19.69 4.23 -14.39
N ASN A 74 19.13 4.90 -13.37
CA ASN A 74 19.14 6.38 -13.42
C ASN A 74 18.98 7.13 -12.08
N PRO A 75 20.05 7.33 -11.29
CA PRO A 75 20.02 8.18 -10.10
C PRO A 75 19.78 9.68 -10.40
N GLU A 76 19.84 10.11 -11.66
CA GLU A 76 19.61 11.50 -12.07
C GLU A 76 18.16 11.79 -12.51
N GLY A 77 17.27 10.78 -12.55
CA GLY A 77 15.91 10.90 -13.08
C GLY A 77 14.84 11.44 -12.11
N LEU A 78 15.17 11.65 -10.83
CA LEU A 78 14.25 12.22 -9.82
C LEU A 78 14.09 13.74 -9.92
N THR A 79 14.69 14.38 -10.93
CA THR A 79 14.39 15.79 -11.20
C THR A 79 13.03 15.91 -11.87
N HIS A 80 12.06 16.39 -11.10
CA HIS A 80 10.74 16.84 -11.53
C HIS A 80 10.75 17.45 -12.94
N GLY A 81 10.15 16.74 -13.89
CA GLY A 81 9.94 17.19 -15.26
C GLY A 81 8.74 16.46 -15.84
N ALA A 82 7.89 17.19 -16.55
CA ALA A 82 6.59 16.75 -17.11
C ALA A 82 6.69 15.67 -18.22
N GLY A 83 7.47 14.62 -17.98
CA GLY A 83 7.71 13.48 -18.85
C GLY A 83 8.38 12.28 -18.15
N SER A 84 8.49 12.26 -16.81
CA SER A 84 8.97 11.08 -16.09
C SER A 84 7.83 10.10 -15.85
N THR A 85 8.03 8.83 -16.17
CA THR A 85 7.18 7.73 -15.69
C THR A 85 7.05 7.81 -14.16
N PRO A 86 5.86 7.53 -13.60
CA PRO A 86 5.65 7.61 -12.16
C PRO A 86 6.56 6.63 -11.43
N ALA A 87 6.97 6.97 -10.21
CA ALA A 87 7.77 6.09 -9.39
C ALA A 87 6.91 4.90 -8.94
N LEU A 88 7.42 3.67 -9.11
CA LEU A 88 6.71 2.45 -8.72
C LEU A 88 7.30 1.85 -7.44
N TYR A 89 6.42 1.53 -6.50
CA TYR A 89 6.76 0.84 -5.25
C TYR A 89 5.88 -0.39 -5.06
N VAL A 90 6.45 -1.43 -4.47
CA VAL A 90 5.68 -2.56 -3.93
C VAL A 90 5.58 -2.37 -2.42
N ARG A 91 4.37 -2.46 -1.88
CA ARG A 91 4.06 -2.37 -0.46
C ARG A 91 3.60 -3.72 0.07
N SER A 92 4.03 -4.07 1.28
CA SER A 92 3.48 -5.20 2.02
C SER A 92 3.21 -4.83 3.48
N LEU A 93 2.20 -5.47 4.08
CA LEU A 93 2.02 -5.49 5.53
C LEU A 93 3.20 -6.20 6.19
N GLN A 94 3.55 -5.76 7.39
CA GLN A 94 4.49 -6.47 8.25
C GLN A 94 3.76 -7.13 9.41
N ASP A 95 3.63 -8.45 9.34
CA ASP A 95 2.97 -9.21 10.41
C ASP A 95 3.86 -9.37 11.64
N GLU A 96 3.18 -9.51 12.78
CA GLU A 96 3.79 -9.95 14.03
C GLU A 96 4.21 -11.42 13.96
N ASP A 97 3.32 -12.27 13.40
CA ASP A 97 3.62 -13.68 13.17
C ASP A 97 4.77 -13.83 12.17
N THR A 98 5.76 -14.63 12.55
CA THR A 98 7.00 -14.74 11.79
C THR A 98 6.81 -15.50 10.47
N ASN A 99 5.92 -16.49 10.44
CA ASN A 99 5.68 -17.28 9.24
C ASN A 99 4.86 -16.49 8.21
N GLN A 100 3.78 -15.84 8.65
CA GLN A 100 2.98 -14.90 7.87
C GLN A 100 3.87 -13.80 7.28
N ARG A 101 4.69 -13.15 8.12
CA ARG A 101 5.60 -12.09 7.68
C ARG A 101 6.58 -12.59 6.62
N LEU A 102 7.17 -13.77 6.80
CA LEU A 102 8.10 -14.34 5.82
C LEU A 102 7.37 -14.68 4.51
N HIS A 103 6.14 -15.20 4.59
CA HIS A 103 5.34 -15.50 3.43
C HIS A 103 4.99 -14.24 2.63
N ARG A 104 4.53 -13.17 3.30
CA ARG A 104 4.27 -11.87 2.66
C ARG A 104 5.52 -11.24 2.07
N GLN A 105 6.66 -11.32 2.76
CA GLN A 105 7.93 -10.84 2.22
C GLN A 105 8.34 -11.58 0.95
N ASN A 106 8.18 -12.90 0.92
CA ASN A 106 8.44 -13.69 -0.28
C ASN A 106 7.48 -13.32 -1.42
N LEU A 107 6.20 -13.08 -1.11
CA LEU A 107 5.22 -12.61 -2.09
C LEU A 107 5.65 -11.26 -2.66
N ALA A 108 5.91 -10.27 -1.81
CA ALA A 108 6.35 -8.93 -2.22
C ALA A 108 7.62 -8.98 -3.10
N GLN A 109 8.58 -9.84 -2.73
CA GLN A 109 9.79 -10.06 -3.51
C GLN A 109 9.48 -10.67 -4.89
N ALA A 110 8.62 -11.69 -4.95
CA ALA A 110 8.20 -12.32 -6.20
C ALA A 110 7.48 -11.33 -7.14
N TYR A 111 6.62 -10.47 -6.60
CA TYR A 111 5.98 -9.39 -7.36
C TYR A 111 7.00 -8.42 -7.94
N LEU A 112 7.90 -7.95 -7.09
CA LEU A 112 8.97 -7.02 -7.48
C LEU A 112 9.85 -7.64 -8.58
N GLU A 113 10.19 -8.92 -8.48
CA GLU A 113 10.90 -9.65 -9.54
C GLU A 113 10.06 -9.81 -10.82
N GLY A 114 8.78 -10.16 -10.71
CA GLY A 114 7.87 -10.34 -11.84
C GLY A 114 7.64 -9.05 -12.64
N ILE A 115 7.45 -7.93 -11.95
CA ILE A 115 7.29 -6.60 -12.55
C ILE A 115 8.60 -6.18 -13.23
N ARG A 116 9.76 -6.44 -12.60
CA ARG A 116 11.07 -6.18 -13.21
C ARG A 116 11.30 -6.99 -14.48
N ALA A 117 10.92 -8.26 -14.46
CA ALA A 117 11.08 -9.18 -15.58
C ALA A 117 10.14 -8.89 -16.75
N THR A 118 9.05 -8.14 -16.53
CA THR A 118 7.96 -7.95 -17.51
C THR A 118 7.76 -6.45 -17.82
N PRO A 119 8.42 -5.91 -18.86
CA PRO A 119 8.29 -4.51 -19.28
C PRO A 119 6.85 -4.07 -19.56
N GLU A 120 6.01 -4.97 -20.06
CA GLU A 120 4.62 -4.70 -20.41
C GLU A 120 3.83 -4.27 -19.17
N ILE A 121 3.99 -4.99 -18.04
CA ILE A 121 3.36 -4.64 -16.75
C ILE A 121 3.79 -3.23 -16.32
N ARG A 122 5.09 -2.91 -16.39
CA ARG A 122 5.59 -1.58 -16.02
C ARG A 122 5.01 -0.46 -16.87
N SER A 123 4.79 -0.72 -18.16
CA SER A 123 4.22 0.27 -19.07
C SER A 123 2.70 0.44 -18.91
N SER A 124 1.98 -0.59 -18.46
CA SER A 124 0.53 -0.56 -18.33
C SER A 124 0.05 -0.02 -16.99
N LEU A 125 0.76 -0.27 -15.89
CA LEU A 125 0.35 0.16 -14.54
C LEU A 125 0.00 1.67 -14.43
N PRO A 126 0.73 2.62 -15.05
CA PRO A 126 0.35 4.03 -15.03
C PRO A 126 -1.01 4.35 -15.66
N SER A 127 -1.51 3.51 -16.56
CA SER A 127 -2.82 3.73 -17.16
C SER A 127 -3.98 3.37 -16.24
N LEU A 128 -3.75 2.54 -15.21
CA LEU A 128 -4.75 2.17 -14.21
C LEU A 128 -5.03 3.29 -13.20
N VAL A 129 -4.06 4.19 -13.00
CA VAL A 129 -4.12 5.29 -12.03
C VAL A 129 -3.56 6.58 -12.66
N PRO A 130 -4.26 7.17 -13.65
CA PRO A 130 -3.73 8.28 -14.42
C PRO A 130 -3.52 9.53 -13.55
N GLY A 131 -2.39 10.22 -13.76
CA GLY A 131 -2.10 11.51 -13.11
C GLY A 131 -1.41 11.43 -11.75
N VAL A 132 -1.06 10.24 -11.27
CA VAL A 132 -0.29 10.06 -10.02
C VAL A 132 1.22 10.13 -10.27
N GLU A 133 1.96 10.75 -9.36
CA GLU A 133 3.44 10.79 -9.41
C GLU A 133 4.09 9.53 -8.85
N VAL A 134 3.38 8.83 -7.96
CA VAL A 134 3.82 7.61 -7.29
C VAL A 134 2.73 6.57 -7.38
N ILE A 135 3.09 5.37 -7.83
CA ILE A 135 2.21 4.19 -7.87
C ILE A 135 2.68 3.23 -6.79
N VAL A 136 1.76 2.83 -5.91
CA VAL A 136 2.02 1.85 -4.86
C VAL A 136 1.21 0.59 -5.12
N LEU A 137 1.91 -0.51 -5.36
CA LEU A 137 1.37 -1.84 -5.56
C LEU A 137 1.28 -2.54 -4.20
N VAL A 138 0.09 -2.72 -3.65
CA VAL A 138 -0.11 -3.36 -2.35
C VAL A 138 -0.29 -4.85 -2.55
N THR A 139 0.69 -5.62 -2.10
CA THR A 139 0.65 -7.09 -2.17
C THR A 139 -0.20 -7.65 -1.05
N LEU A 140 -1.23 -8.42 -1.43
CA LEU A 140 -2.23 -8.98 -0.53
C LEU A 140 -2.41 -10.48 -0.84
N PHE A 141 -2.84 -11.23 0.17
CA PHE A 141 -3.37 -12.58 -0.02
C PHE A 141 -4.87 -12.53 -0.28
N PRO A 142 -5.42 -13.51 -1.02
CA PRO A 142 -6.86 -13.58 -1.27
C PRO A 142 -7.72 -13.62 -0.01
N ASP A 143 -7.21 -14.24 1.07
CA ASP A 143 -7.88 -14.41 2.36
C ASP A 143 -7.59 -13.29 3.37
N ASP A 144 -6.82 -12.28 2.99
CA ASP A 144 -6.65 -11.10 3.83
C ASP A 144 -8.00 -10.41 4.05
N LEU A 145 -8.23 -9.95 5.28
CA LEU A 145 -9.40 -9.14 5.61
C LEU A 145 -9.27 -7.78 4.93
N LEU A 146 -10.33 -7.39 4.24
CA LEU A 146 -10.38 -6.15 3.48
C LEU A 146 -10.28 -4.93 4.40
N GLY A 147 -10.89 -4.98 5.59
CA GLY A 147 -10.71 -3.95 6.61
C GLY A 147 -9.24 -3.72 6.95
N ASP A 148 -8.44 -4.78 7.09
CA ASP A 148 -7.01 -4.65 7.38
C ASP A 148 -6.20 -4.09 6.20
N ALA A 149 -6.57 -4.45 4.97
CA ALA A 149 -5.95 -3.92 3.76
C ALA A 149 -6.24 -2.42 3.57
N LEU A 150 -7.49 -2.01 3.76
CA LEU A 150 -7.97 -0.63 3.59
C LEU A 150 -7.50 0.31 4.69
N LEU A 151 -7.26 -0.21 5.90
CA LEU A 151 -6.73 0.60 7.00
C LEU A 151 -5.40 1.29 6.65
N ASN A 152 -4.63 0.80 5.70
CA ASN A 152 -3.36 1.39 5.25
C ASN A 152 -3.49 2.54 4.24
N ILE A 153 -4.70 2.92 3.88
CA ILE A 153 -4.98 3.87 2.80
C ILE A 153 -5.58 5.12 3.42
N THR A 154 -5.06 6.28 3.06
CA THR A 154 -5.68 7.58 3.35
C THR A 154 -6.56 8.03 2.20
N GLU A 155 -7.44 9.01 2.43
CA GLU A 155 -8.26 9.63 1.37
C GLU A 155 -7.45 10.21 0.19
N GLN A 156 -6.14 10.43 0.37
CA GLN A 156 -5.24 11.01 -0.62
C GLN A 156 -4.39 9.97 -1.35
N ASP A 157 -4.42 8.72 -0.88
CA ASP A 157 -3.63 7.64 -1.46
C ASP A 157 -4.37 7.06 -2.67
N THR A 158 -3.67 6.89 -3.78
CA THR A 158 -4.10 6.03 -4.89
C THR A 158 -3.16 4.84 -4.94
N VAL A 159 -3.69 3.64 -4.72
CA VAL A 159 -2.92 2.40 -4.69
C VAL A 159 -3.48 1.39 -5.68
N ILE A 160 -2.74 0.32 -5.94
CA ILE A 160 -3.19 -0.80 -6.76
C ILE A 160 -3.06 -2.06 -5.92
N PHE A 161 -4.18 -2.70 -5.61
CA PHE A 161 -4.20 -4.00 -4.97
C PHE A 161 -3.72 -5.06 -5.95
N CYS A 162 -2.78 -5.88 -5.46
CA CYS A 162 -2.08 -6.88 -6.22
C CYS A 162 -2.32 -8.24 -5.58
N LEU A 163 -3.02 -9.12 -6.32
CA LEU A 163 -3.39 -10.45 -5.83
C LEU A 163 -2.88 -11.57 -6.73
N PRO A 164 -2.40 -12.67 -6.15
CA PRO A 164 -2.09 -13.85 -6.92
C PRO A 164 -3.39 -14.48 -7.40
N ASP A 165 -3.50 -14.69 -8.71
CA ASP A 165 -4.67 -15.30 -9.34
C ASP A 165 -4.25 -16.45 -10.26
N GLY A 166 -4.18 -17.65 -9.69
CA GLY A 166 -3.60 -18.81 -10.35
C GLY A 166 -2.13 -18.57 -10.75
N ASP A 167 -1.86 -18.63 -12.06
CA ASP A 167 -0.53 -18.35 -12.64
C ASP A 167 -0.35 -16.88 -13.05
N SER A 168 -1.35 -16.04 -12.79
CA SER A 168 -1.42 -14.62 -13.18
C SER A 168 -1.46 -13.69 -11.98
N LEU A 169 -1.29 -12.38 -12.25
CA LEU A 169 -1.44 -11.31 -11.27
C LEU A 169 -2.71 -10.52 -11.56
N GLY A 170 -3.59 -10.42 -10.57
CA GLY A 170 -4.72 -9.51 -10.59
C GLY A 170 -4.32 -8.12 -10.09
N PHE A 171 -4.84 -7.09 -10.75
CA PHE A 171 -4.62 -5.69 -10.39
C PHE A 171 -5.97 -4.99 -10.23
N LEU A 172 -6.20 -4.40 -9.07
CA LEU A 172 -7.40 -3.63 -8.78
C LEU A 172 -6.97 -2.23 -8.30
N PRO A 173 -7.17 -1.16 -9.10
CA PRO A 173 -6.91 0.20 -8.62
C PRO A 173 -7.87 0.53 -7.47
N VAL A 174 -7.35 1.17 -6.43
CA VAL A 174 -8.12 1.62 -5.26
C VAL A 174 -7.76 3.07 -4.97
N ASP A 175 -8.75 3.95 -5.10
CA ASP A 175 -8.65 5.34 -4.73
C ASP A 175 -9.12 5.51 -3.28
N GLY A 176 -8.24 6.05 -2.43
CA GLY A 176 -8.53 6.28 -1.03
C GLY A 176 -9.71 7.19 -0.79
N SER A 177 -10.03 8.10 -1.71
CA SER A 177 -11.23 8.95 -1.63
C SER A 177 -12.52 8.16 -1.84
N GLU A 178 -12.47 7.01 -2.51
CA GLU A 178 -13.60 6.08 -2.59
C GLU A 178 -13.72 5.23 -1.34
N VAL A 179 -12.60 4.89 -0.70
CA VAL A 179 -12.59 4.15 0.58
C VAL A 179 -13.12 5.01 1.71
N TRP A 180 -12.65 6.26 1.80
CA TRP A 180 -12.95 7.22 2.86
C TRP A 180 -13.54 8.51 2.28
N PRO A 181 -14.81 8.49 1.83
CA PRO A 181 -15.41 9.64 1.16
C PRO A 181 -15.60 10.83 2.09
N ALA A 182 -15.01 11.98 1.72
CA ALA A 182 -15.04 13.21 2.51
C ALA A 182 -16.45 13.79 2.72
N GLU A 183 -17.39 13.53 1.81
CA GLU A 183 -18.76 14.09 1.83
C GLU A 183 -19.81 13.16 2.47
N GLY A 184 -19.38 12.07 3.14
CA GLY A 184 -20.30 11.16 3.84
C GLY A 184 -21.22 10.34 2.94
N GLY A 185 -20.83 10.18 1.66
CA GLY A 185 -21.45 9.23 0.73
C GLY A 185 -21.04 7.78 1.01
N PRO A 186 -21.61 6.81 0.26
CA PRO A 186 -21.25 5.41 0.45
C PRO A 186 -19.80 5.17 0.03
N GLY A 187 -19.02 4.59 0.94
CA GLY A 187 -17.64 4.20 0.66
C GLY A 187 -17.57 2.95 -0.24
N LEU A 188 -16.36 2.59 -0.65
CA LEU A 188 -16.07 1.46 -1.53
C LEU A 188 -16.75 0.17 -1.05
N LEU A 189 -16.64 -0.15 0.24
CA LEU A 189 -17.29 -1.34 0.80
C LEU A 189 -18.81 -1.33 0.62
N GLU A 190 -19.45 -0.21 0.94
CA GLU A 190 -20.90 -0.07 0.81
C GLU A 190 -21.37 -0.17 -0.64
N ARG A 191 -20.61 0.41 -1.58
CA ARG A 191 -20.90 0.34 -3.02
C ARG A 191 -20.90 -1.09 -3.55
N PHE A 192 -20.00 -1.93 -3.07
CA PHE A 192 -19.92 -3.35 -3.44
C PHE A 192 -20.76 -4.27 -2.53
N GLY A 193 -21.47 -3.71 -1.53
CA GLY A 193 -22.25 -4.50 -0.58
C GLY A 193 -21.40 -5.39 0.34
N LEU A 194 -20.15 -4.98 0.58
CA LEU A 194 -19.19 -5.67 1.42
C LEU A 194 -19.11 -5.01 2.81
N ASP A 195 -18.58 -5.75 3.77
CA ASP A 195 -18.29 -5.25 5.12
C ASP A 195 -16.79 -5.38 5.45
N GLU A 196 -16.41 -4.96 6.65
CA GLU A 196 -15.02 -5.01 7.14
C GLU A 196 -14.45 -6.44 7.30
N PHE A 197 -15.32 -7.46 7.33
CA PHE A 197 -14.96 -8.87 7.44
C PHE A 197 -14.86 -9.56 6.08
N ALA A 198 -15.27 -8.89 5.00
CA ALA A 198 -15.04 -9.35 3.64
C ALA A 198 -13.54 -9.56 3.40
N THR A 199 -13.22 -10.49 2.52
CA THR A 199 -11.86 -10.75 2.09
C THR A 199 -11.50 -9.91 0.87
N VAL A 200 -10.22 -9.81 0.57
CA VAL A 200 -9.77 -9.16 -0.67
C VAL A 200 -10.29 -9.91 -1.90
N ARG A 201 -10.45 -11.25 -1.83
CA ARG A 201 -11.09 -12.02 -2.91
C ARG A 201 -12.54 -11.59 -3.14
N ASP A 202 -13.32 -11.39 -2.07
CA ASP A 202 -14.72 -10.98 -2.21
C ASP A 202 -14.85 -9.64 -2.95
N LEU A 203 -13.91 -8.71 -2.72
CA LEU A 203 -13.85 -7.45 -3.46
C LEU A 203 -13.55 -7.65 -4.95
N MET A 204 -12.56 -8.47 -5.28
CA MET A 204 -12.23 -8.75 -6.68
C MET A 204 -13.39 -9.39 -7.44
N ASP A 205 -14.10 -10.33 -6.80
CA ASP A 205 -15.23 -11.01 -7.42
C ASP A 205 -16.41 -10.04 -7.63
N ALA A 206 -16.63 -9.10 -6.69
CA ALA A 206 -17.66 -8.07 -6.79
C ALA A 206 -17.35 -7.04 -7.89
N ASP A 207 -16.09 -6.64 -8.04
CA ASP A 207 -15.60 -5.73 -9.08
C ASP A 207 -15.81 -6.34 -10.48
N ALA A 208 -15.34 -7.57 -10.69
CA ALA A 208 -15.51 -8.29 -11.95
C ALA A 208 -16.99 -8.45 -12.36
N ALA A 209 -17.87 -8.73 -11.40
CA ALA A 209 -19.31 -8.83 -11.66
C ALA A 209 -19.94 -7.48 -12.04
N SER A 210 -19.37 -6.36 -11.60
CA SER A 210 -19.86 -5.02 -11.93
C SER A 210 -19.49 -4.60 -13.36
N ASP A 211 -18.30 -4.96 -13.82
CA ASP A 211 -17.86 -4.72 -15.21
C ASP A 211 -18.71 -5.52 -16.22
N GLU A 212 -19.05 -6.77 -15.90
CA GLU A 212 -19.92 -7.60 -16.76
C GLU A 212 -21.36 -7.05 -16.88
N ALA A 213 -21.83 -6.30 -15.87
CA ALA A 213 -23.15 -5.70 -15.88
C ALA A 213 -23.21 -4.41 -16.73
N ASP A 214 -22.12 -3.64 -16.78
CA ASP A 214 -22.04 -2.38 -17.54
C ASP A 214 -21.89 -2.63 -19.06
N ASP A 215 -21.20 -3.71 -19.44
CA ASP A 215 -21.10 -4.16 -20.84
C ASP A 215 -22.42 -4.75 -21.40
N GLY A 216 -23.41 -4.99 -20.53
CA GLY A 216 -24.71 -5.59 -20.87
C GLY A 216 -25.82 -4.61 -21.29
N ASP A 217 -25.63 -3.30 -21.13
CA ASP A 217 -26.67 -2.27 -21.35
C ASP A 217 -26.46 -1.43 -22.63
N SER A 218 -25.58 -1.89 -23.53
CA SER A 218 -25.36 -1.29 -24.85
C SER A 218 -26.12 -2.04 -25.95
N ASP A 219 -27.44 -1.91 -26.01
CA ASP A 219 -28.29 -2.36 -27.15
C ASP A 219 -29.25 -1.24 -27.63
#